data_AF-A0A1U9ZY49-F1
#
_entry.id   AF-A0A1U9ZY49-F1
#
_cell.length_a   1.000
_cell.length_b   1.000
_cell.length_c   1.000
_cell.angle_alpha   90.00
_cell.angle_beta   90.00
_cell.angle_gamma   90.00
#
_symmetry.space_group_name_H-M   'P 1'
#
loop_
_entity.id
_entity.type
_entity.pdbx_description
1 polymer ?
#
loop_
_entity_poly.entity_id
_entity_poly.type
_entity_poly.pdbx_seq_one_letter_code
_entity_poly.pdbx_strand_id
1 'polypeptide(L)'
;MSAESDAADISELGRIVMRYELADLKDLADFDRYVRAEGRLENHLMRVAERLSSFYDIEGACRLLDQVLAFNQTLRRKIDDALPLHEDDRRARAELGGWRDEADGVILLIEGMKAMFRAQEHTLKGHVRDAERLLSGARANFERLRTRGPGPLAEAGAFRHALAGAHLQLSKGVAKLQSGDTTDATERFARAHIGFARLLDDPERAAAHGDVRELHDLADRARALQRHTEFLRETKAGEYALAIRTGEEAVKYYERLAAAARAPGVPKVVRNLRGMEHKYVLGLLMWCRAEKAVEDRDWRLCDELIAEAHRTWRESVYDSLLNEDVGAASLRPQLDTLDMMLQGTRRRRDSEERHQKQIARLEEELGRLRQTHIWTQGGTAMAGGDHHETINVNGPVTGVTGIGSHARASAETVNIAQPSTGSLDLAAVRAELADLREALADLARTPAQQAVVAEVARAEEAAQVEDESRVRRHLAAAGEWALETARLLGQTAVEAVIKTGLGA
;
A
#
# COMPACT_ATOMS: atom_id res chain seq x y z
N MET A 1 -26.66 30.02 0.01
CA MET A 1 -26.82 30.70 1.32
C MET A 1 -25.44 31.10 1.80
N SER A 2 -25.29 32.34 2.30
CA SER A 2 -24.01 32.80 2.85
C SER A 2 -23.77 32.19 4.23
N ALA A 3 -22.51 31.94 4.60
CA ALA A 3 -22.14 31.44 5.93
C ALA A 3 -22.64 32.36 7.06
N GLU A 4 -22.81 33.66 6.79
CA GLU A 4 -23.38 34.63 7.72
C GLU A 4 -24.86 34.37 8.02
N SER A 5 -25.64 33.94 7.02
CA SER A 5 -27.06 33.59 7.21
C SER A 5 -27.20 32.34 8.08
N ASP A 6 -26.34 31.34 7.88
CA ASP A 6 -26.35 30.11 8.69
C ASP A 6 -26.00 30.40 10.15
N ALA A 7 -25.02 31.29 10.40
CA ALA A 7 -24.59 31.65 11.75
C ALA A 7 -25.68 32.40 12.53
N ALA A 8 -26.39 33.32 11.88
CA ALA A 8 -27.49 34.06 12.51
C ALA A 8 -28.65 33.12 12.91
N ASP A 9 -29.02 32.18 12.03
CA ASP A 9 -30.08 31.21 12.27
C ASP A 9 -29.70 30.23 13.40
N ILE A 10 -28.48 29.70 13.41
CA ILE A 10 -27.97 28.85 14.50
C ILE A 10 -28.03 29.58 15.86
N SER A 11 -27.64 30.86 15.90
CA SER A 11 -27.66 31.66 17.13
C SER A 11 -29.10 31.94 17.62
N GLU A 12 -30.03 32.18 16.70
CA GLU A 12 -31.45 32.34 17.04
C GLU A 12 -32.07 31.05 17.55
N LEU A 13 -31.91 29.94 16.83
CA LEU A 13 -32.40 28.62 17.23
C LEU A 13 -31.80 28.19 18.56
N GLY A 14 -30.50 28.41 18.79
CA GLY A 14 -29.85 28.13 20.06
C GLY A 14 -30.48 28.88 21.24
N ARG A 15 -30.85 30.16 21.06
CA ARG A 15 -31.57 30.94 22.09
C ARG A 15 -32.97 30.39 22.35
N ILE A 16 -33.66 29.89 21.32
CA ILE A 16 -34.99 29.29 21.45
C ILE A 16 -34.91 27.96 22.20
N VAL A 17 -34.00 27.06 21.79
CA VAL A 17 -33.75 25.76 22.44
C VAL A 17 -33.40 25.96 23.91
N MET A 18 -32.42 26.83 24.21
CA MET A 18 -32.03 27.12 25.60
C MET A 18 -33.19 27.66 26.46
N ARG A 19 -34.09 28.46 25.88
CA ARG A 19 -35.29 28.94 26.59
C ARG A 19 -36.21 27.78 26.99
N TYR A 20 -36.43 26.82 26.09
CA TYR A 20 -37.25 25.64 26.36
C TYR A 20 -36.56 24.63 27.29
N GLU A 21 -35.23 24.51 27.21
CA GLU A 21 -34.44 23.71 28.15
C GLU A 21 -34.61 24.17 29.60
N LEU A 22 -34.71 25.48 29.83
CA LEU A 22 -34.93 26.08 31.15
C LEU A 22 -36.41 26.12 31.57
N ALA A 23 -37.34 25.92 30.64
CA ALA A 23 -38.77 25.94 30.92
C ALA A 23 -39.28 24.59 31.47
N ASP A 24 -40.27 24.69 32.35
CA ASP A 24 -41.07 23.55 32.83
C ASP A 24 -42.18 23.26 31.81
N LEU A 25 -41.88 22.36 30.86
CA LEU A 25 -42.77 22.03 29.74
C LEU A 25 -43.88 21.11 30.24
N LYS A 26 -45.08 21.65 30.46
CA LYS A 26 -46.27 20.87 30.88
C LYS A 26 -47.23 20.58 29.74
N ASP A 27 -47.28 21.47 28.75
CA ASP A 27 -48.17 21.39 27.61
C ASP A 27 -47.49 20.74 26.40
N LEU A 28 -48.24 19.89 25.69
CA LEU A 28 -47.79 19.16 24.51
C LEU A 28 -47.44 20.12 23.36
N ALA A 29 -48.12 21.27 23.26
CA ALA A 29 -47.83 22.28 22.24
C ALA A 29 -46.51 23.03 22.50
N ASP A 30 -46.06 23.13 23.76
CA ASP A 30 -44.73 23.66 24.07
C ASP A 30 -43.65 22.63 23.74
N PHE A 31 -43.90 21.34 24.01
CA PHE A 31 -43.00 20.26 23.56
C PHE A 31 -42.86 20.20 22.04
N ASP A 32 -43.95 20.26 21.26
CA ASP A 32 -43.86 20.23 19.79
C ASP A 32 -43.02 21.40 19.25
N ARG A 33 -43.21 22.61 19.82
CA ARG A 33 -42.38 23.78 19.47
C ARG A 33 -40.91 23.60 19.83
N TYR A 34 -40.64 23.02 21.00
CA TYR A 34 -39.29 22.70 21.45
C TYR A 34 -38.62 21.68 20.51
N VAL A 35 -39.26 20.53 20.25
CA VAL A 35 -38.76 19.47 19.37
C VAL A 35 -38.50 19.98 17.95
N ARG A 36 -39.40 20.80 17.38
CA ARG A 36 -39.18 21.42 16.06
C ARG A 36 -38.04 22.43 16.03
N ALA A 37 -37.81 23.16 17.11
CA ALA A 37 -36.69 24.10 17.21
C ALA A 37 -35.36 23.35 17.35
N GLU A 38 -35.34 22.34 18.22
CA GLU A 38 -34.22 21.44 18.43
C GLU A 38 -33.84 20.72 17.14
N GLY A 39 -34.76 19.98 16.51
CA GLY A 39 -34.48 19.25 15.27
C GLY A 39 -33.97 20.14 14.12
N ARG A 40 -34.37 21.42 14.06
CA ARG A 40 -33.77 22.38 13.10
C ARG A 40 -32.33 22.71 13.47
N LEU A 41 -32.07 23.06 14.73
CA LEU A 41 -30.72 23.36 15.21
C LEU A 41 -29.77 22.16 15.00
N GLU A 42 -30.21 20.96 15.33
CA GLU A 42 -29.47 19.72 15.14
C GLU A 42 -29.06 19.51 13.69
N ASN A 43 -30.00 19.64 12.76
CA ASN A 43 -29.74 19.54 11.32
C ASN A 43 -28.72 20.58 10.83
N HIS A 44 -28.70 21.78 11.40
CA HIS A 44 -27.66 22.77 11.11
C HIS A 44 -26.30 22.34 11.67
N LEU A 45 -26.24 21.95 12.95
CA LEU A 45 -24.99 21.57 13.60
C LEU A 45 -24.36 20.31 12.98
N MET A 46 -25.17 19.32 12.62
CA MET A 46 -24.71 18.10 11.94
C MET A 46 -24.10 18.41 10.57
N ARG A 47 -24.73 19.27 9.76
CA ARG A 47 -24.16 19.71 8.47
C ARG A 47 -22.84 20.45 8.62
N VAL A 48 -22.72 21.29 9.67
CA VAL A 48 -21.45 21.96 9.99
C VAL A 48 -20.39 20.95 10.44
N ALA A 49 -20.76 19.97 11.27
CA ALA A 49 -19.85 18.92 11.72
C ALA A 49 -19.31 18.08 10.55
N GLU A 50 -20.15 17.73 9.59
CA GLU A 50 -19.73 17.02 8.36
C GLU A 50 -18.75 17.86 7.54
N ARG A 51 -19.03 19.16 7.38
CA ARG A 51 -18.12 20.09 6.69
C ARG A 51 -16.78 20.23 7.41
N LEU A 52 -16.77 20.31 8.75
CA LEU A 52 -15.53 20.34 9.52
C LEU A 52 -14.74 19.03 9.36
N SER A 53 -15.43 17.89 9.36
CA SER A 53 -14.81 16.58 9.16
C SER A 53 -14.19 16.43 7.77
N SER A 54 -14.87 16.90 6.72
CA SER A 54 -14.31 16.91 5.36
C SER A 54 -13.08 17.82 5.22
N PHE A 55 -12.92 18.76 6.16
CA PHE A 55 -11.73 19.58 6.30
C PHE A 55 -10.68 19.05 7.28
N TYR A 56 -10.86 17.82 7.78
CA TYR A 56 -10.04 17.17 8.79
C TYR A 56 -9.99 17.89 10.15
N ASP A 57 -10.93 18.80 10.45
CA ASP A 57 -11.18 19.29 11.81
C ASP A 57 -12.09 18.30 12.55
N ILE A 58 -11.54 17.13 12.84
CA ILE A 58 -12.26 16.01 13.48
C ILE A 58 -12.68 16.37 14.91
N GLU A 59 -11.83 17.10 15.64
CA GLU A 59 -12.15 17.52 17.00
C GLU A 59 -13.30 18.54 17.01
N GLY A 60 -13.26 19.56 16.14
CA GLY A 60 -14.34 20.51 15.97
C GLY A 60 -15.66 19.83 15.59
N ALA A 61 -15.62 18.90 14.63
CA ALA A 61 -16.78 18.10 14.24
C ALA A 61 -17.35 17.28 15.41
N CYS A 62 -16.51 16.58 16.17
CA CYS A 62 -16.95 15.82 17.34
C CYS A 62 -17.54 16.71 18.44
N ARG A 63 -16.99 17.90 18.70
CA ARG A 63 -17.54 18.83 19.70
C ARG A 63 -18.94 19.32 19.34
N LEU A 64 -19.20 19.60 18.06
CA LEU A 64 -20.56 19.94 17.60
C LEU A 64 -21.52 18.76 17.78
N LEU A 65 -21.08 17.55 17.43
CA LEU A 65 -21.87 16.34 17.64
C LEU A 65 -22.14 16.06 19.12
N ASP A 66 -21.21 16.39 20.03
CA ASP A 66 -21.42 16.31 21.48
C ASP A 66 -22.49 17.28 21.98
N GLN A 67 -22.61 18.46 21.36
CA GLN A 67 -23.70 19.40 21.67
C GLN A 67 -25.06 18.85 21.23
N VAL A 68 -25.16 18.32 20.01
CA VAL A 68 -26.39 17.67 19.50
C VAL A 68 -26.78 16.49 20.38
N LEU A 69 -25.80 15.70 20.82
CA LEU A 69 -26.01 14.60 21.77
C LEU A 69 -26.59 15.08 23.11
N ALA A 70 -26.08 16.20 23.63
CA ALA A 70 -26.54 16.79 24.88
C ALA A 70 -27.99 17.33 24.79
N PHE A 71 -28.38 17.89 23.65
CA PHE A 71 -29.77 18.32 23.40
C PHE A 71 -30.72 17.12 23.48
N ASN A 72 -30.44 16.05 22.72
CA ASN A 72 -31.28 14.85 22.70
C ASN A 72 -31.36 14.15 24.07
N GLN A 73 -30.27 14.14 24.84
CA GLN A 73 -30.28 13.63 26.21
C GLN A 73 -31.15 14.48 27.14
N THR A 74 -31.21 15.80 26.91
CA THR A 74 -32.06 16.72 27.67
C THR A 74 -33.52 16.58 27.26
N LEU A 75 -33.82 16.51 25.97
CA LEU A 75 -35.15 16.23 25.45
C LEU A 75 -35.69 14.91 26.01
N ARG A 76 -34.90 13.83 25.96
CA ARG A 76 -35.28 12.53 26.53
C ARG A 76 -35.61 12.60 28.01
N ARG A 77 -34.80 13.30 28.81
CA ARG A 77 -35.07 13.50 30.25
C ARG A 77 -36.37 14.25 30.47
N LYS A 78 -36.60 15.35 29.74
CA LYS A 78 -37.85 16.12 29.83
C LYS A 78 -39.08 15.29 29.45
N ILE A 79 -38.97 14.45 28.42
CA ILE A 79 -40.05 13.54 28.03
C ILE A 79 -40.30 12.51 29.14
N ASP A 80 -39.25 11.93 29.71
CA ASP A 80 -39.36 10.99 30.82
C ASP A 80 -40.03 11.60 32.06
N ASP A 81 -39.76 12.88 32.34
CA ASP A 81 -40.40 13.63 33.43
C ASP A 81 -41.86 14.00 33.12
N ALA A 82 -42.21 14.23 31.84
CA ALA A 82 -43.55 14.60 31.41
C ALA A 82 -44.50 13.39 31.27
N LEU A 83 -43.97 12.20 30.95
CA LEU A 83 -44.78 10.99 30.72
C LEU A 83 -45.76 10.67 31.87
N PRO A 84 -45.38 10.73 33.15
CA PRO A 84 -46.31 10.51 34.27
C PRO A 84 -47.44 11.55 34.37
N LEU A 85 -47.20 12.79 33.93
CA LEU A 85 -48.21 13.86 33.98
C LEU A 85 -49.34 13.63 32.98
N HIS A 86 -49.08 12.81 31.96
CA HIS A 86 -50.01 12.48 30.88
C HIS A 86 -50.45 11.01 30.95
N GLU A 87 -50.41 10.38 32.12
CA GLU A 87 -50.68 8.93 32.26
C GLU A 87 -52.04 8.51 31.65
N ASP A 88 -53.06 9.35 31.83
CA ASP A 88 -54.43 9.15 31.37
C ASP A 88 -54.68 9.62 29.92
N ASP A 89 -53.78 10.40 29.32
CA ASP A 89 -53.90 10.87 27.93
C ASP A 89 -53.10 9.96 26.98
N ARG A 90 -53.81 8.98 26.40
CA ARG A 90 -53.24 8.04 25.44
C ARG A 90 -52.59 8.72 24.23
N ARG A 91 -53.13 9.86 23.76
CA ARG A 91 -52.59 10.57 22.61
C ARG A 91 -51.29 11.25 22.99
N ALA A 92 -51.27 11.99 24.10
CA ALA A 92 -50.07 12.65 24.58
C ALA A 92 -48.94 11.64 24.86
N ARG A 93 -49.26 10.48 25.45
CA ARG A 93 -48.26 9.40 25.64
C ARG A 93 -47.70 8.84 24.34
N ALA A 94 -48.54 8.69 23.32
CA ALA A 94 -48.09 8.22 22.01
C ALA A 94 -47.17 9.24 21.33
N GLU A 95 -47.51 10.54 21.40
CA GLU A 95 -46.69 11.64 20.85
C GLU A 95 -45.35 11.77 21.60
N LEU A 96 -45.38 11.80 22.93
CA LEU A 96 -44.17 11.82 23.78
C LEU A 96 -43.29 10.57 23.55
N GLY A 97 -43.91 9.39 23.43
CA GLY A 97 -43.19 8.16 23.09
C GLY A 97 -42.51 8.23 21.72
N GLY A 98 -43.18 8.79 20.72
CA GLY A 98 -42.62 9.01 19.39
C GLY A 98 -41.39 9.94 19.41
N TRP A 99 -41.46 11.07 20.12
CA TRP A 99 -40.31 11.96 20.27
C TRP A 99 -39.16 11.33 21.05
N ARG A 100 -39.46 10.49 22.05
CA ARG A 100 -38.42 9.75 22.78
C ARG A 100 -37.69 8.79 21.86
N ASP A 101 -38.43 8.05 21.03
CA ASP A 101 -37.86 7.11 20.07
C ASP A 101 -37.03 7.83 18.99
N GLU A 102 -37.49 9.00 18.54
CA GLU A 102 -36.75 9.88 17.63
C GLU A 102 -35.43 10.35 18.25
N ALA A 103 -35.45 10.87 19.48
CA ALA A 103 -34.26 11.32 20.19
C ALA A 103 -33.24 10.17 20.38
N ASP A 104 -33.73 9.00 20.77
CA ASP A 104 -32.92 7.78 20.87
C ASP A 104 -32.31 7.35 19.53
N GLY A 105 -33.01 7.60 18.42
CA GLY A 105 -32.52 7.37 17.07
C GLY A 105 -31.41 8.35 16.68
N VAL A 106 -31.59 9.63 16.96
CA VAL A 106 -30.60 10.69 16.72
C VAL A 106 -29.32 10.44 17.55
N ILE A 107 -29.45 10.00 18.80
CA ILE A 107 -28.30 9.60 19.64
C ILE A 107 -27.46 8.52 18.95
N LEU A 108 -28.08 7.45 18.45
CA LEU A 108 -27.37 6.38 17.73
C LEU A 108 -26.69 6.88 16.45
N LEU A 109 -27.37 7.75 15.70
CA LEU A 109 -26.82 8.38 14.50
C LEU A 109 -25.54 9.17 14.84
N ILE A 110 -25.60 10.01 15.86
CA ILE A 110 -24.48 10.86 16.31
C ILE A 110 -23.29 10.02 16.77
N GLU A 111 -23.53 9.03 17.64
CA GLU A 111 -22.45 8.16 18.12
C GLU A 111 -21.77 7.41 16.97
N GLY A 112 -22.56 6.93 16.00
CA GLY A 112 -22.03 6.31 14.79
C GLY A 112 -21.18 7.29 13.95
N MET A 113 -21.65 8.51 13.74
CA MET A 113 -20.91 9.55 13.00
C MET A 113 -19.60 9.93 13.70
N LYS A 114 -19.61 10.13 15.02
CA LYS A 114 -18.40 10.39 15.81
C LYS A 114 -17.38 9.28 15.66
N ALA A 115 -17.82 8.02 15.71
CA ALA A 115 -16.95 6.87 15.52
C ALA A 115 -16.35 6.84 14.11
N MET A 116 -17.11 7.19 13.06
CA MET A 116 -16.57 7.33 11.69
C MET A 116 -15.52 8.45 11.59
N PHE A 117 -15.78 9.64 12.15
CA PHE A 117 -14.85 10.76 12.11
C PHE A 117 -13.53 10.44 12.83
N ARG A 118 -13.62 9.83 14.02
CA ARG A 118 -12.46 9.32 14.75
C ARG A 118 -11.72 8.24 13.95
N ALA A 119 -12.43 7.34 13.28
CA ALA A 119 -11.80 6.33 12.45
C ALA A 119 -10.98 6.95 11.31
N GLN A 120 -11.50 7.99 10.64
CA GLN A 120 -10.79 8.74 9.62
C GLN A 120 -9.52 9.38 10.18
N GLU A 121 -9.58 10.00 11.35
CA GLU A 121 -8.41 10.53 12.07
C GLU A 121 -7.36 9.45 12.32
N HIS A 122 -7.76 8.30 12.85
CA HIS A 122 -6.88 7.16 13.11
C HIS A 122 -6.28 6.60 11.81
N THR A 123 -7.04 6.55 10.70
CA THR A 123 -6.52 6.16 9.39
C THR A 123 -5.45 7.13 8.89
N LEU A 124 -5.62 8.45 9.07
CA LEU A 124 -4.60 9.45 8.70
C LEU A 124 -3.34 9.30 9.54
N LYS A 125 -3.50 9.02 10.85
CA LYS A 125 -2.41 8.78 11.79
C LYS A 125 -1.71 7.42 11.61
N GLY A 126 -2.25 6.53 10.77
CA GLY A 126 -1.70 5.19 10.54
C GLY A 126 -2.13 4.15 11.57
N HIS A 127 -3.03 4.50 12.48
CA HIS A 127 -3.60 3.61 13.50
C HIS A 127 -4.75 2.78 12.93
N VAL A 128 -4.48 1.99 11.88
CA VAL A 128 -5.52 1.34 11.08
C VAL A 128 -6.37 0.35 11.88
N ARG A 129 -5.79 -0.34 12.86
CA ARG A 129 -6.54 -1.27 13.75
C ARG A 129 -7.57 -0.56 14.63
N ASP A 130 -7.25 0.64 15.11
CA ASP A 130 -8.19 1.43 15.91
C ASP A 130 -9.30 2.00 15.02
N ALA A 131 -8.95 2.43 13.79
CA ALA A 131 -9.94 2.82 12.79
C ALA A 131 -10.94 1.69 12.48
N GLU A 132 -10.46 0.45 12.31
CA GLU A 132 -11.34 -0.71 12.09
C GLU A 132 -12.29 -0.97 13.27
N ARG A 133 -11.80 -0.83 14.51
CA ARG A 133 -12.61 -1.00 15.71
C ARG A 133 -13.72 0.06 15.77
N LEU A 134 -13.36 1.32 15.52
CA LEU A 134 -14.28 2.45 15.49
C LEU A 134 -15.33 2.30 14.38
N LEU A 135 -14.94 1.92 13.17
CA LEU A 135 -15.87 1.66 12.06
C LEU A 135 -16.82 0.50 12.35
N SER A 136 -16.34 -0.54 13.04
CA SER A 136 -17.19 -1.65 13.48
C SER A 136 -18.22 -1.19 14.52
N GLY A 137 -17.81 -0.35 15.47
CA GLY A 137 -18.72 0.29 16.42
C GLY A 137 -19.75 1.20 15.75
N ALA A 138 -19.31 2.02 14.78
CA ALA A 138 -20.20 2.87 13.98
C ALA A 138 -21.27 2.05 13.27
N ARG A 139 -20.88 0.95 12.60
CA ARG A 139 -21.83 0.03 11.96
C ARG A 139 -22.83 -0.56 12.94
N ALA A 140 -22.39 -0.96 14.14
CA ALA A 140 -23.31 -1.50 15.14
C ALA A 140 -24.38 -0.48 15.56
N ASN A 141 -24.00 0.79 15.72
CA ASN A 141 -24.94 1.87 16.02
C ASN A 141 -25.91 2.13 14.87
N PHE A 142 -25.43 2.19 13.63
CA PHE A 142 -26.30 2.39 12.46
C PHE A 142 -27.22 1.19 12.19
N GLU A 143 -26.77 -0.03 12.50
CA GLU A 143 -27.61 -1.22 12.41
C GLU A 143 -28.74 -1.19 13.44
N ARG A 144 -28.44 -0.78 14.68
CA ARG A 144 -29.48 -0.54 15.69
C ARG A 144 -30.47 0.53 15.25
N LEU A 145 -29.98 1.62 14.66
CA LEU A 145 -30.84 2.69 14.14
C LEU A 145 -31.77 2.18 13.02
N ARG A 146 -31.23 1.40 12.09
CA ARG A 146 -31.96 0.80 10.97
C ARG A 146 -33.07 -0.16 11.42
N THR A 147 -32.88 -0.88 12.51
CA THR A 147 -33.83 -1.91 12.98
C THR A 147 -34.89 -1.40 13.95
N ARG A 148 -34.83 -0.12 14.38
CA ARG A 148 -35.77 0.46 15.35
C ARG A 148 -37.19 0.67 14.85
N GLY A 149 -37.43 0.67 13.54
CA GLY A 149 -38.77 0.78 12.96
C GLY A 149 -38.77 1.53 11.63
N PRO A 150 -39.92 1.63 10.95
CA PRO A 150 -40.04 2.44 9.73
C PRO A 150 -39.97 3.93 10.09
N GLY A 151 -39.13 4.69 9.38
CA GLY A 151 -39.00 6.13 9.57
C GLY A 151 -37.76 6.70 8.87
N PRO A 152 -37.68 8.04 8.71
CA PRO A 152 -36.58 8.70 8.01
C PRO A 152 -35.21 8.42 8.63
N LEU A 153 -35.14 8.27 9.96
CA LEU A 153 -33.91 7.91 10.66
C LEU A 153 -33.46 6.47 10.35
N ALA A 154 -34.38 5.55 10.07
CA ALA A 154 -34.01 4.18 9.69
C ALA A 154 -33.41 4.12 8.28
N GLU A 155 -33.87 4.98 7.36
CA GLU A 155 -33.29 5.13 6.03
C GLU A 155 -31.89 5.74 6.07
N ALA A 156 -31.71 6.79 6.89
CA ALA A 156 -30.40 7.37 7.19
C ALA A 156 -29.47 6.34 7.84
N GLY A 157 -29.97 5.55 8.80
CA GLY A 157 -29.25 4.45 9.43
C GLY A 157 -28.82 3.38 8.44
N ALA A 158 -29.69 2.97 7.51
CA ALA A 158 -29.36 2.03 6.45
C ALA A 158 -28.25 2.57 5.53
N PHE A 159 -28.36 3.83 5.11
CA PHE A 159 -27.36 4.49 4.28
C PHE A 159 -26.00 4.55 5.00
N ARG A 160 -25.98 5.02 6.26
CA ARG A 160 -24.76 5.16 7.07
C ARG A 160 -24.14 3.81 7.44
N HIS A 161 -24.95 2.78 7.67
CA HIS A 161 -24.46 1.42 7.88
C HIS A 161 -23.71 0.90 6.65
N ALA A 162 -24.25 1.12 5.45
CA ALA A 162 -23.59 0.74 4.19
C ALA A 162 -22.31 1.55 3.96
N LEU A 163 -22.35 2.86 4.20
CA LEU A 163 -21.18 3.75 4.11
C LEU A 163 -20.05 3.31 5.06
N ALA A 164 -20.35 3.09 6.35
CA ALA A 164 -19.39 2.59 7.32
C ALA A 164 -18.86 1.19 6.94
N GLY A 165 -19.69 0.36 6.30
CA GLY A 165 -19.29 -0.92 5.70
C GLY A 165 -18.22 -0.77 4.61
N ALA A 166 -18.40 0.18 3.69
CA ALA A 166 -17.43 0.48 2.63
C ALA A 166 -16.13 1.05 3.19
N HIS A 167 -16.20 2.00 4.12
CA HIS A 167 -15.02 2.52 4.84
C HIS A 167 -14.27 1.42 5.61
N LEU A 168 -14.98 0.46 6.23
CA LEU A 168 -14.34 -0.65 6.92
C LEU A 168 -13.55 -1.55 5.95
N GLN A 169 -14.07 -1.82 4.75
CA GLN A 169 -13.29 -2.56 3.74
C GLN A 169 -12.08 -1.75 3.27
N LEU A 170 -12.24 -0.43 3.05
CA LEU A 170 -11.13 0.45 2.68
C LEU A 170 -10.01 0.41 3.75
N SER A 171 -10.36 0.56 5.03
CA SER A 171 -9.43 0.49 6.16
C SER A 171 -8.72 -0.88 6.23
N LYS A 172 -9.46 -1.98 6.09
CA LYS A 172 -8.88 -3.33 6.05
C LYS A 172 -7.92 -3.51 4.88
N GLY A 173 -8.23 -2.95 3.72
CA GLY A 173 -7.34 -2.96 2.56
C GLY A 173 -6.02 -2.24 2.85
N VAL A 174 -6.07 -1.08 3.51
CA VAL A 174 -4.87 -0.34 3.94
C VAL A 174 -4.04 -1.17 4.93
N ALA A 175 -4.67 -1.80 5.93
CA ALA A 175 -3.97 -2.66 6.88
C ALA A 175 -3.24 -3.83 6.19
N LYS A 176 -3.89 -4.45 5.20
CA LYS A 176 -3.32 -5.55 4.43
C LYS A 176 -2.18 -5.12 3.51
N LEU A 177 -2.33 -3.95 2.89
CA LEU A 177 -1.25 -3.35 2.12
C LEU A 177 -0.03 -3.07 3.00
N GLN A 178 -0.23 -2.52 4.20
CA GLN A 178 0.85 -2.26 5.17
C GLN A 178 1.54 -3.55 5.65
N SER A 179 0.83 -4.67 5.72
CA SER A 179 1.44 -5.98 6.03
C SER A 179 2.06 -6.68 4.81
N GLY A 180 2.05 -6.05 3.63
CA GLY A 180 2.57 -6.61 2.39
C GLY A 180 1.66 -7.62 1.66
N ASP A 181 0.45 -7.87 2.18
CA ASP A 181 -0.55 -8.78 1.60
C ASP A 181 -1.35 -8.05 0.50
N THR A 182 -0.73 -7.91 -0.67
CA THR A 182 -1.31 -7.18 -1.81
C THR A 182 -2.55 -7.85 -2.39
N THR A 183 -2.72 -9.17 -2.20
CA THR A 183 -3.86 -9.92 -2.74
C THR A 183 -5.13 -9.64 -1.95
N ASP A 184 -5.11 -9.81 -0.62
CA ASP A 184 -6.27 -9.47 0.21
C ASP A 184 -6.53 -7.96 0.13
N ALA A 185 -5.48 -7.12 0.13
CA ALA A 185 -5.65 -5.68 -0.05
C ALA A 185 -6.44 -5.32 -1.32
N THR A 186 -6.10 -5.92 -2.47
CA THR A 186 -6.82 -5.72 -3.74
C THR A 186 -8.30 -6.08 -3.62
N GLU A 187 -8.62 -7.23 -3.03
CA GLU A 187 -10.00 -7.69 -2.83
C GLU A 187 -10.79 -6.73 -1.92
N ARG A 188 -10.17 -6.25 -0.85
CA ARG A 188 -10.78 -5.28 0.07
C ARG A 188 -11.07 -3.95 -0.62
N PHE A 189 -10.13 -3.44 -1.42
CA PHE A 189 -10.33 -2.20 -2.17
C PHE A 189 -11.42 -2.35 -3.23
N ALA A 190 -11.48 -3.49 -3.93
CA ALA A 190 -12.58 -3.77 -4.86
C ALA A 190 -13.94 -3.79 -4.15
N ARG A 191 -14.05 -4.43 -2.99
CA ARG A 191 -15.28 -4.43 -2.17
C ARG A 191 -15.65 -3.04 -1.68
N ALA A 192 -14.67 -2.23 -1.27
CA ALA A 192 -14.90 -0.84 -0.86
C ALA A 192 -15.44 -0.01 -2.03
N HIS A 193 -14.82 -0.13 -3.21
CA HIS A 193 -15.26 0.54 -4.43
C HIS A 193 -16.70 0.18 -4.81
N ILE A 194 -17.04 -1.13 -4.82
CA ILE A 194 -18.42 -1.58 -5.06
C ILE A 194 -19.38 -1.03 -4.00
N GLY A 195 -18.95 -0.97 -2.73
CA GLY A 195 -19.74 -0.39 -1.64
C GLY A 195 -20.08 1.09 -1.86
N PHE A 196 -19.08 1.90 -2.23
CA PHE A 196 -19.30 3.31 -2.54
C PHE A 196 -20.10 3.51 -3.84
N ALA A 197 -19.85 2.72 -4.88
CA ALA A 197 -20.60 2.79 -6.13
C ALA A 197 -22.09 2.49 -5.91
N ARG A 198 -22.43 1.49 -5.10
CA ARG A 198 -23.84 1.18 -4.74
C ARG A 198 -24.55 2.31 -4.00
N LEU A 199 -23.81 3.11 -3.23
CA LEU A 199 -24.38 4.30 -2.59
C LEU A 199 -24.67 5.41 -3.59
N LEU A 200 -23.99 5.42 -4.74
CA LEU A 200 -24.17 6.38 -5.83
C LEU A 200 -25.24 5.93 -6.86
N ASP A 201 -25.67 4.67 -6.84
CA ASP A 201 -26.73 4.15 -7.73
C ASP A 201 -28.09 4.85 -7.50
N ASP A 202 -28.29 5.46 -6.33
CA ASP A 202 -29.45 6.28 -5.97
C ASP A 202 -28.99 7.70 -5.59
N PRO A 203 -28.87 8.63 -6.57
CA PRO A 203 -28.31 9.95 -6.35
C PRO A 203 -29.20 10.84 -5.46
N GLU A 204 -30.52 10.63 -5.46
CA GLU A 204 -31.45 11.37 -4.59
C GLU A 204 -31.21 10.99 -3.14
N ARG A 205 -31.11 9.68 -2.86
CA ARG A 205 -30.79 9.19 -1.52
C ARG A 205 -29.38 9.58 -1.08
N ALA A 206 -28.42 9.52 -1.99
CA ALA A 206 -27.05 9.96 -1.72
C ALA A 206 -27.01 11.43 -1.32
N ALA A 207 -27.71 12.30 -2.07
CA ALA A 207 -27.81 13.73 -1.77
C ALA A 207 -28.58 14.02 -0.47
N ALA A 208 -29.58 13.19 -0.12
CA ALA A 208 -30.34 13.34 1.11
C ALA A 208 -29.55 13.00 2.38
N HIS A 209 -28.55 12.12 2.28
CA HIS A 209 -27.88 11.55 3.45
C HIS A 209 -26.36 11.65 3.45
N GLY A 210 -25.74 12.26 2.44
CA GLY A 210 -24.30 12.45 2.38
C GLY A 210 -23.87 13.45 1.30
N ASP A 211 -22.56 13.65 1.19
CA ASP A 211 -21.98 14.45 0.11
C ASP A 211 -21.67 13.55 -1.10
N VAL A 212 -22.45 13.70 -2.17
CA VAL A 212 -22.30 12.94 -3.43
C VAL A 212 -20.88 13.09 -4.00
N ARG A 213 -20.28 14.27 -3.87
CA ARG A 213 -18.91 14.50 -4.33
C ARG A 213 -17.92 13.69 -3.49
N GLU A 214 -18.08 13.68 -2.17
CA GLU A 214 -17.23 12.90 -1.28
C GLU A 214 -17.35 11.39 -1.59
N LEU A 215 -18.54 10.89 -1.88
CA LEU A 215 -18.75 9.49 -2.28
C LEU A 215 -18.03 9.15 -3.59
N HIS A 216 -18.07 10.04 -4.59
CA HIS A 216 -17.30 9.88 -5.82
C HIS A 216 -15.79 9.86 -5.54
N ASP A 217 -15.29 10.79 -4.72
CA ASP A 217 -13.87 10.84 -4.33
C ASP A 217 -13.45 9.57 -3.58
N LEU A 218 -14.30 9.02 -2.71
CA LEU A 218 -14.06 7.77 -1.99
C LEU A 218 -14.09 6.55 -2.92
N ALA A 219 -15.01 6.51 -3.88
CA ALA A 219 -15.08 5.46 -4.89
C ALA A 219 -13.84 5.47 -5.79
N ASP A 220 -13.41 6.65 -6.25
CA ASP A 220 -12.21 6.83 -7.05
C ASP A 220 -10.95 6.49 -6.25
N ARG A 221 -10.89 6.85 -4.96
CA ARG A 221 -9.78 6.46 -4.07
C ARG A 221 -9.69 4.96 -3.88
N ALA A 222 -10.81 4.28 -3.61
CA ALA A 222 -10.82 2.83 -3.47
C ALA A 222 -10.35 2.15 -4.77
N ARG A 223 -10.76 2.68 -5.93
CA ARG A 223 -10.32 2.18 -7.24
C ARG A 223 -8.84 2.45 -7.51
N ALA A 224 -8.33 3.63 -7.13
CA ALA A 224 -6.91 3.98 -7.23
C ALA A 224 -6.05 3.02 -6.41
N LEU A 225 -6.46 2.73 -5.17
CA LEU A 225 -5.79 1.79 -4.28
C LEU A 225 -5.84 0.35 -4.81
N GLN A 226 -6.97 -0.08 -5.36
CA GLN A 226 -7.08 -1.39 -6.02
C GLN A 226 -6.06 -1.52 -7.17
N ARG A 227 -6.02 -0.55 -8.09
CA ARG A 227 -5.07 -0.58 -9.21
C ARG A 227 -3.63 -0.50 -8.73
N HIS A 228 -3.35 0.30 -7.70
CA HIS A 228 -2.03 0.36 -7.07
C HIS A 228 -1.60 -1.01 -6.52
N THR A 229 -2.46 -1.74 -5.82
CA THR A 229 -2.09 -3.07 -5.29
C THR A 229 -1.94 -4.15 -6.37
N GLU A 230 -2.73 -4.08 -7.43
CA GLU A 230 -2.56 -4.92 -8.62
C GLU A 230 -1.20 -4.64 -9.28
N PHE A 231 -0.86 -3.36 -9.47
CA PHE A 231 0.44 -2.91 -9.98
C PHE A 231 1.61 -3.43 -9.14
N LEU A 232 1.55 -3.30 -7.81
CA LEU A 232 2.60 -3.83 -6.92
C LEU A 232 2.74 -5.35 -7.02
N ARG A 233 1.62 -6.08 -7.14
CA ARG A 233 1.62 -7.54 -7.28
C ARG A 233 2.27 -7.97 -8.60
N GLU A 234 1.93 -7.31 -9.70
CA GLU A 234 2.49 -7.57 -11.03
C GLU A 234 3.99 -7.25 -11.08
N THR A 235 4.38 -6.16 -10.42
CA THR A 235 5.80 -5.80 -10.28
C THR A 235 6.58 -6.86 -9.50
N LYS A 236 6.04 -7.35 -8.37
CA LYS A 236 6.65 -8.44 -7.59
C LYS A 236 6.77 -9.75 -8.38
N ALA A 237 5.90 -9.97 -9.37
CA ALA A 237 5.95 -11.13 -10.25
C ALA A 237 6.95 -10.96 -11.41
N GLY A 238 7.58 -9.80 -11.57
CA GLY A 238 8.45 -9.49 -12.71
C GLY A 238 7.70 -9.21 -14.02
N GLU A 239 6.38 -9.05 -13.98
CA GLU A 239 5.53 -8.83 -15.16
C GLU A 239 5.48 -7.35 -15.54
N TYR A 240 6.64 -6.72 -15.76
CA TYR A 240 6.76 -5.25 -15.84
C TYR A 240 5.92 -4.62 -16.94
N ALA A 241 5.74 -5.28 -18.09
CA ALA A 241 4.88 -4.77 -19.16
C ALA A 241 3.41 -4.67 -18.76
N LEU A 242 2.91 -5.61 -17.96
CA LEU A 242 1.56 -5.58 -17.41
C LEU A 242 1.48 -4.55 -16.26
N ALA A 243 2.46 -4.59 -15.35
CA ALA A 243 2.58 -3.67 -14.23
C ALA A 243 2.55 -2.20 -14.69
N ILE A 244 3.25 -1.84 -15.76
CA ILE A 244 3.25 -0.49 -16.33
C ILE A 244 1.84 -0.05 -16.74
N ARG A 245 1.07 -0.91 -17.44
CA ARG A 245 -0.30 -0.58 -17.86
C ARG A 245 -1.21 -0.36 -16.66
N THR A 246 -1.14 -1.26 -15.67
CA THR A 246 -1.93 -1.15 -14.43
C THR A 246 -1.52 0.08 -13.62
N GLY A 247 -0.22 0.37 -13.55
CA GLY A 247 0.33 1.54 -12.89
C GLY A 247 -0.09 2.86 -13.56
N GLU A 248 -0.15 2.92 -14.89
CA GLU A 248 -0.69 4.06 -15.62
C GLU A 248 -2.18 4.31 -15.30
N GLU A 249 -2.98 3.25 -15.19
CA GLU A 249 -4.36 3.38 -14.71
C GLU A 249 -4.40 3.93 -13.28
N ALA A 250 -3.60 3.37 -12.36
CA ALA A 250 -3.53 3.87 -10.99
C ALA A 250 -3.17 5.36 -10.93
N VAL A 251 -2.14 5.78 -11.66
CA VAL A 251 -1.73 7.20 -11.77
C VAL A 251 -2.87 8.08 -12.26
N LYS A 252 -3.63 7.67 -13.28
CA LYS A 252 -4.80 8.44 -13.76
C LYS A 252 -5.85 8.65 -12.67
N TYR A 253 -6.11 7.64 -11.82
CA TYR A 253 -7.02 7.82 -10.68
C TYR A 253 -6.47 8.80 -9.64
N TYR A 254 -5.19 8.68 -9.27
CA TYR A 254 -4.56 9.60 -8.32
C TYR A 254 -4.44 11.03 -8.85
N GLU A 255 -4.19 11.20 -10.14
CA GLU A 255 -4.16 12.50 -10.81
C GLU A 255 -5.54 13.19 -10.72
N ARG A 256 -6.63 12.46 -10.99
CA ARG A 256 -8.00 12.99 -10.84
C ARG A 256 -8.29 13.41 -9.40
N LEU A 257 -7.91 12.60 -8.41
CA LEU A 257 -8.06 12.95 -6.99
C LEU A 257 -7.22 14.18 -6.61
N ALA A 258 -5.99 14.29 -7.10
CA ALA A 258 -5.13 15.43 -6.88
C ALA A 258 -5.67 16.70 -7.56
N ALA A 259 -6.25 16.59 -8.75
CA ALA A 259 -6.91 17.69 -9.44
C ALA A 259 -8.17 18.16 -8.69
N ALA A 260 -9.02 17.23 -8.23
CA ALA A 260 -10.20 17.54 -7.43
C ALA A 260 -9.83 18.27 -6.12
N ALA A 261 -8.71 17.90 -5.50
CA ALA A 261 -8.20 18.54 -4.28
C ALA A 261 -7.59 19.94 -4.50
N ARG A 262 -7.43 20.39 -5.74
CA ARG A 262 -7.04 21.78 -6.09
C ARG A 262 -8.24 22.72 -6.21
N ALA A 263 -9.47 22.22 -6.13
CA ALA A 263 -10.65 23.06 -6.19
C ALA A 263 -10.65 24.14 -5.09
N PRO A 264 -11.22 25.33 -5.35
CA PRO A 264 -11.37 26.37 -4.34
C PRO A 264 -12.09 25.86 -3.09
N GLY A 265 -11.62 26.26 -1.90
CA GLY A 265 -12.21 25.85 -0.62
C GLY A 265 -11.74 24.50 -0.09
N VAL A 266 -11.03 23.69 -0.88
CA VAL A 266 -10.41 22.45 -0.37
C VAL A 266 -9.19 22.79 0.50
N PRO A 267 -9.10 22.28 1.75
CA PRO A 267 -7.99 22.58 2.64
C PRO A 267 -6.63 22.16 2.09
N LYS A 268 -5.60 22.93 2.48
CA LYS A 268 -4.20 22.69 2.07
C LYS A 268 -3.74 21.27 2.41
N VAL A 269 -4.13 20.75 3.58
CA VAL A 269 -3.82 19.37 4.01
C VAL A 269 -4.36 18.31 3.03
N VAL A 270 -5.61 18.43 2.57
CA VAL A 270 -6.20 17.49 1.60
C VAL A 270 -5.41 17.56 0.29
N ARG A 271 -5.09 18.78 -0.18
CA ARG A 271 -4.33 19.01 -1.41
C ARG A 271 -2.94 18.39 -1.35
N ASN A 272 -2.22 18.63 -0.26
CA ASN A 272 -0.89 18.08 -0.03
C ASN A 272 -0.93 16.55 0.06
N LEU A 273 -1.90 15.97 0.78
CA LEU A 273 -2.05 14.53 0.90
C LEU A 273 -2.30 13.87 -0.47
N ARG A 274 -3.20 14.42 -1.30
CA ARG A 274 -3.44 13.89 -2.65
C ARG A 274 -2.26 14.11 -3.59
N GLY A 275 -1.56 15.23 -3.47
CA GLY A 275 -0.32 15.49 -4.21
C GLY A 275 0.77 14.47 -3.89
N MET A 276 0.98 14.19 -2.59
CA MET A 276 1.90 13.19 -2.09
C MET A 276 1.56 11.79 -2.63
N GLU A 277 0.31 11.33 -2.47
CA GLU A 277 -0.16 10.02 -2.94
C GLU A 277 0.08 9.85 -4.46
N HIS A 278 -0.27 10.87 -5.26
CA HIS A 278 -0.05 10.86 -6.71
C HIS A 278 1.43 10.75 -7.08
N LYS A 279 2.28 11.62 -6.53
CA LYS A 279 3.73 11.60 -6.79
C LYS A 279 4.37 10.29 -6.36
N TYR A 280 3.94 9.72 -5.24
CA TYR A 280 4.45 8.43 -4.76
C TYR A 280 4.24 7.32 -5.78
N VAL A 281 3.01 7.17 -6.27
CA VAL A 281 2.66 6.14 -7.27
C VAL A 281 3.29 6.43 -8.62
N LEU A 282 3.39 7.70 -9.02
CA LEU A 282 4.10 8.10 -10.24
C LEU A 282 5.58 7.71 -10.19
N GLY A 283 6.26 7.93 -9.06
CA GLY A 283 7.65 7.52 -8.90
C GLY A 283 7.83 6.00 -8.96
N LEU A 284 6.89 5.21 -8.39
CA LEU A 284 6.89 3.75 -8.53
C LEU A 284 6.71 3.31 -9.99
N LEU A 285 5.84 3.98 -10.74
CA LEU A 285 5.67 3.71 -12.18
C LEU A 285 6.96 3.99 -12.96
N MET A 286 7.66 5.09 -12.65
CA MET A 286 8.96 5.40 -13.29
C MET A 286 10.02 4.34 -12.96
N TRP A 287 10.08 3.90 -11.71
CA TRP A 287 10.96 2.80 -11.32
C TRP A 287 10.62 1.49 -12.06
N CYS A 288 9.34 1.13 -12.15
CA CYS A 288 8.91 -0.06 -12.90
C CYS A 288 9.27 0.02 -14.40
N ARG A 289 9.19 1.22 -14.99
CA ARG A 289 9.65 1.45 -16.37
C ARG A 289 11.17 1.31 -16.48
N ALA A 290 11.93 1.72 -15.47
CA ALA A 290 13.38 1.53 -15.45
C ALA A 290 13.74 0.04 -15.42
N GLU A 291 13.06 -0.76 -14.60
CA GLU A 291 13.22 -2.22 -14.60
C GLU A 291 12.91 -2.83 -15.98
N LYS A 292 11.84 -2.38 -16.64
CA LYS A 292 11.53 -2.81 -18.01
C LYS A 292 12.61 -2.40 -19.02
N ALA A 293 13.20 -1.21 -18.88
CA ALA A 293 14.29 -0.74 -19.72
C ALA A 293 15.56 -1.59 -19.54
N VAL A 294 15.82 -2.12 -18.34
CA VAL A 294 16.89 -3.11 -18.12
C VAL A 294 16.63 -4.38 -18.94
N GLU A 295 15.39 -4.88 -18.96
CA GLU A 295 15.04 -6.06 -19.78
C GLU A 295 15.17 -5.81 -21.29
N ASP A 296 14.81 -4.62 -21.74
CA ASP A 296 14.94 -4.20 -23.14
C ASP A 296 16.38 -3.79 -23.52
N ARG A 297 17.30 -3.78 -22.55
CA ARG A 297 18.70 -3.37 -22.71
C ARG A 297 18.87 -1.90 -23.12
N ASP A 298 17.91 -1.04 -22.76
CA ASP A 298 18.00 0.40 -22.94
C ASP A 298 18.57 1.06 -21.67
N TRP A 299 19.90 1.00 -21.55
CA TRP A 299 20.63 1.47 -20.37
C TRP A 299 20.46 2.97 -20.11
N ARG A 300 20.40 3.76 -21.20
CA ARG A 300 20.24 5.22 -21.10
C ARG A 300 18.85 5.57 -20.56
N LEU A 301 17.81 4.94 -21.11
CA LEU A 301 16.45 5.16 -20.64
C LEU A 301 16.29 4.72 -19.17
N CYS A 302 16.93 3.62 -18.77
CA CYS A 302 16.95 3.18 -17.37
C CYS A 302 17.51 4.27 -16.43
N ASP A 303 18.68 4.86 -16.74
CA ASP A 303 19.27 5.91 -15.92
C ASP A 303 18.39 7.16 -15.83
N GLU A 304 17.77 7.56 -16.95
CA GLU A 304 16.84 8.70 -17.02
C GLU A 304 15.62 8.48 -16.12
N LEU A 305 14.99 7.29 -16.20
CA LEU A 305 13.82 6.92 -15.40
C LEU A 305 14.14 6.79 -13.91
N ILE A 306 15.32 6.29 -13.54
CA ILE A 306 15.78 6.26 -12.14
C ILE A 306 15.91 7.68 -11.59
N ALA A 307 16.50 8.60 -12.34
CA ALA A 307 16.64 10.00 -11.93
C ALA A 307 15.27 10.70 -11.78
N GLU A 308 14.31 10.39 -12.66
CA GLU A 308 12.95 10.91 -12.60
C GLU A 308 12.16 10.33 -11.41
N ALA A 309 12.24 9.02 -11.16
CA ALA A 309 11.63 8.36 -10.00
C ALA A 309 12.09 9.01 -8.68
N HIS A 310 13.40 9.16 -8.52
CA HIS A 310 14.00 9.77 -7.34
C HIS A 310 13.55 11.22 -7.11
N ARG A 311 13.51 12.04 -8.17
CA ARG A 311 13.01 13.43 -8.09
C ARG A 311 11.56 13.46 -7.64
N THR A 312 10.72 12.63 -8.25
CA THR A 312 9.29 12.55 -7.95
C THR A 312 9.04 12.12 -6.51
N TRP A 313 9.80 11.15 -5.99
CA TRP A 313 9.70 10.73 -4.60
C TRP A 313 10.17 11.79 -3.60
N ARG A 314 11.22 12.56 -3.91
CA ARG A 314 11.62 13.70 -3.07
C ARG A 314 10.50 14.73 -2.96
N GLU A 315 9.81 15.02 -4.05
CA GLU A 315 8.63 15.90 -4.03
C GLU A 315 7.47 15.31 -3.23
N SER A 316 7.26 13.98 -3.29
CA SER A 316 6.26 13.29 -2.47
C SER A 316 6.61 13.38 -0.97
N VAL A 317 7.87 13.13 -0.60
CA VAL A 317 8.34 13.28 0.79
C VAL A 317 8.17 14.71 1.27
N TYR A 318 8.50 15.71 0.45
CA TYR A 318 8.27 17.12 0.78
C TYR A 318 6.79 17.43 1.07
N ASP A 319 5.87 16.97 0.21
CA ASP A 319 4.43 17.11 0.44
C ASP A 319 3.99 16.41 1.75
N SER A 320 4.62 15.28 2.09
CA SER A 320 4.34 14.54 3.33
C SER A 320 4.79 15.30 4.59
N LEU A 321 5.92 16.01 4.53
CA LEU A 321 6.41 16.84 5.64
C LEU A 321 5.45 18.00 5.92
N LEU A 322 4.84 18.57 4.88
CA LEU A 322 3.82 19.60 5.03
C LEU A 322 2.51 19.09 5.67
N ASN A 323 2.35 17.76 5.84
CA ASN A 323 1.22 17.14 6.50
C ASN A 323 1.54 16.67 7.93
N GLU A 324 2.76 16.89 8.42
CA GLU A 324 3.16 16.54 9.79
C GLU A 324 2.31 17.27 10.83
N ASP A 325 2.01 18.54 10.60
CA ASP A 325 1.25 19.40 11.50
C ASP A 325 -0.19 18.91 11.76
N VAL A 326 -0.76 18.11 10.85
CA VAL A 326 -2.10 17.52 11.01
C VAL A 326 -2.06 16.06 11.48
N GLY A 327 -0.87 15.53 11.79
CA GLY A 327 -0.67 14.15 12.21
C GLY A 327 -0.94 13.09 11.13
N ALA A 328 -0.93 13.46 9.85
CA ALA A 328 -1.11 12.49 8.77
C ALA A 328 0.21 11.76 8.48
N ALA A 329 0.39 10.60 9.12
CA ALA A 329 1.61 9.80 9.04
C ALA A 329 1.47 8.55 8.14
N SER A 330 0.24 8.16 7.76
CA SER A 330 -0.05 6.78 7.34
C SER A 330 0.54 6.30 6.01
N LEU A 331 1.20 7.16 5.24
CA LEU A 331 1.75 6.84 3.92
C LEU A 331 3.07 7.57 3.64
N ARG A 332 3.88 7.86 4.67
CA ARG A 332 5.19 8.48 4.43
C ARG A 332 6.07 7.53 3.61
N PRO A 333 6.46 7.92 2.39
CA PRO A 333 7.46 7.16 1.65
C PRO A 333 8.76 7.20 2.44
N GLN A 334 9.30 6.04 2.80
CA GLN A 334 10.63 5.97 3.41
C GLN A 334 11.66 6.13 2.30
N LEU A 335 12.27 7.31 2.22
CA LEU A 335 13.21 7.64 1.14
C LEU A 335 14.35 6.63 1.07
N ASP A 336 14.86 6.16 2.21
CA ASP A 336 15.91 5.14 2.29
C ASP A 336 15.51 3.83 1.58
N THR A 337 14.28 3.35 1.80
CA THR A 337 13.76 2.15 1.13
C THR A 337 13.64 2.35 -0.38
N LEU A 338 13.20 3.55 -0.80
CA LEU A 338 13.05 3.89 -2.21
C LEU A 338 14.40 4.03 -2.90
N ASP A 339 15.38 4.64 -2.23
CA ASP A 339 16.75 4.76 -2.72
C ASP A 339 17.41 3.38 -2.84
N MET A 340 17.18 2.48 -1.88
CA MET A 340 17.62 1.08 -1.98
C MET A 340 17.03 0.39 -3.23
N MET A 341 15.76 0.60 -3.55
CA MET A 341 15.14 0.05 -4.77
C MET A 341 15.86 0.55 -6.03
N LEU A 342 16.12 1.87 -6.13
CA LEU A 342 16.83 2.45 -7.28
C LEU A 342 18.26 1.94 -7.40
N GLN A 343 18.98 1.80 -6.28
CA GLN A 343 20.31 1.22 -6.26
C GLN A 343 20.30 -0.25 -6.69
N GLY A 344 19.26 -1.01 -6.32
CA GLY A 344 19.03 -2.37 -6.80
C GLY A 344 18.91 -2.42 -8.33
N THR A 345 18.07 -1.56 -8.91
CA THR A 345 17.91 -1.45 -10.37
C THR A 345 19.20 -1.08 -11.08
N ARG A 346 19.99 -0.13 -10.53
CA ARG A 346 21.31 0.24 -11.08
C ARG A 346 22.27 -0.93 -11.09
N ARG A 347 22.38 -1.66 -9.98
CA ARG A 347 23.25 -2.85 -9.89
C ARG A 347 22.85 -3.92 -10.89
N ARG A 348 21.56 -4.20 -11.01
CA ARG A 348 21.02 -5.12 -12.01
C ARG A 348 21.38 -4.67 -13.43
N ARG A 349 21.14 -3.40 -13.75
CA ARG A 349 21.50 -2.78 -15.04
C ARG A 349 22.99 -2.93 -15.36
N ASP A 350 23.87 -2.59 -14.43
CA ASP A 350 25.32 -2.72 -14.61
C ASP A 350 25.75 -4.18 -14.82
N SER A 351 25.12 -5.11 -14.10
CA SER A 351 25.38 -6.54 -14.26
C SER A 351 24.95 -7.06 -15.63
N GLU A 352 23.73 -6.73 -16.08
CA GLU A 352 23.23 -7.11 -17.40
C GLU A 352 24.06 -6.50 -18.54
N GLU A 353 24.49 -5.24 -18.39
CA GLU A 353 25.39 -4.60 -19.36
C GLU A 353 26.73 -5.32 -19.44
N ARG A 354 27.32 -5.73 -18.31
CA ARG A 354 28.56 -6.53 -18.28
C ARG A 354 28.38 -7.89 -18.95
N HIS A 355 27.30 -8.61 -18.62
CA HIS A 355 27.00 -9.91 -19.25
C HIS A 355 26.84 -9.77 -20.76
N GLN A 356 26.15 -8.73 -21.22
CA GLN A 356 25.95 -8.51 -22.65
C GLN A 356 27.27 -8.21 -23.38
N LYS A 357 28.18 -7.44 -22.76
CA LYS A 357 29.53 -7.22 -23.30
C LYS A 357 30.34 -8.52 -23.36
N GLN A 358 30.20 -9.38 -22.35
CA GLN A 358 30.88 -10.69 -22.32
C GLN A 358 30.34 -11.64 -23.39
N ILE A 359 29.02 -11.70 -23.58
CA ILE A 359 28.38 -12.48 -24.66
C ILE A 359 28.91 -12.01 -26.02
N ALA A 360 28.87 -10.69 -26.29
CA ALA A 360 29.36 -10.14 -27.54
C ALA A 360 30.84 -10.49 -27.81
N ARG A 361 31.69 -10.43 -26.77
CA ARG A 361 33.10 -10.83 -26.85
C ARG A 361 33.25 -12.32 -27.18
N LEU A 362 32.48 -13.20 -26.52
CA LEU A 362 32.53 -14.65 -26.76
C LEU A 362 32.01 -15.01 -28.16
N GLU A 363 30.98 -14.32 -28.65
CA GLU A 363 30.47 -14.48 -30.02
C GLU A 363 31.52 -14.08 -31.07
N GLU A 364 32.24 -12.98 -30.84
CA GLU A 364 33.35 -12.55 -31.70
C GLU A 364 34.47 -13.60 -31.72
N GLU A 365 34.86 -14.12 -30.55
CA GLU A 365 35.88 -15.16 -30.41
C GLU A 365 35.47 -16.46 -31.11
N LEU A 366 34.23 -16.90 -30.92
CA LEU A 366 33.66 -18.04 -31.64
C LEU A 366 33.65 -17.82 -33.15
N GLY A 367 33.35 -16.61 -33.61
CA GLY A 367 33.45 -16.22 -35.01
C GLY A 367 34.86 -16.39 -35.57
N ARG A 368 35.88 -15.90 -34.86
CA ARG A 368 37.29 -16.06 -35.23
C ARG A 368 37.72 -17.53 -35.27
N LEU A 369 37.34 -18.32 -34.26
CA LEU A 369 37.66 -19.76 -34.20
C LEU A 369 37.03 -20.54 -35.36
N ARG A 370 35.76 -20.24 -35.71
CA ARG A 370 35.09 -20.83 -36.88
C ARG A 370 35.82 -20.50 -38.18
N GLN A 371 36.26 -19.26 -38.34
CA GLN A 371 37.01 -18.85 -39.52
C GLN A 371 38.35 -19.62 -39.61
N THR A 372 39.10 -19.72 -38.52
CA THR A 372 40.35 -20.49 -38.46
C THR A 372 40.13 -21.97 -38.77
N HIS A 373 39.05 -22.58 -38.28
CA HIS A 373 38.73 -23.97 -38.56
C HIS A 373 38.44 -24.23 -40.05
N ILE A 374 37.70 -23.32 -40.71
CA ILE A 374 37.43 -23.40 -42.16
C ILE A 374 38.73 -23.33 -42.96
N TRP A 375 39.67 -22.45 -42.60
CA TRP A 375 40.97 -22.37 -43.27
C TRP A 375 41.80 -23.65 -43.11
N THR A 376 41.78 -24.26 -41.91
CA THR A 376 42.53 -25.49 -41.64
C THR A 376 41.95 -26.71 -42.37
N GLN A 377 40.62 -26.84 -42.50
CA GLN A 377 39.99 -27.95 -43.23
C GLN A 377 39.93 -27.73 -44.75
N GLY A 378 39.77 -26.50 -45.21
CA GLY A 378 39.78 -26.17 -46.65
C GLY A 378 41.16 -26.30 -47.30
N GLY A 379 42.24 -26.18 -46.51
CA GLY A 379 43.61 -26.37 -46.98
C GLY A 379 43.99 -27.82 -47.28
N THR A 380 43.31 -28.81 -46.69
CA THR A 380 43.61 -30.24 -46.86
C THR A 380 42.84 -30.91 -48.01
N ALA A 381 41.78 -30.30 -48.54
CA ALA A 381 40.95 -30.90 -49.59
C ALA A 381 41.51 -30.75 -51.02
N MET A 382 42.63 -30.04 -51.23
CA MET A 382 43.23 -29.81 -52.56
C MET A 382 44.47 -30.68 -52.83
N ALA A 383 44.86 -31.58 -51.90
CA ALA A 383 45.90 -32.57 -52.12
C ALA A 383 45.27 -33.92 -52.45
N GLY A 384 45.06 -34.18 -53.75
CA GLY A 384 44.52 -35.44 -54.24
C GLY A 384 45.41 -36.63 -53.90
N GLY A 385 44.79 -37.68 -53.36
CA GLY A 385 45.41 -38.99 -53.18
C GLY A 385 44.59 -39.85 -52.24
N ASP A 386 44.08 -40.99 -52.74
CA ASP A 386 43.40 -42.05 -52.00
C ASP A 386 44.13 -42.40 -50.69
N HIS A 387 43.70 -41.84 -49.57
CA HIS A 387 44.17 -42.23 -48.25
C HIS A 387 42.97 -42.48 -47.33
N HIS A 388 42.95 -43.70 -46.78
CA HIS A 388 42.08 -44.11 -45.69
C HIS A 388 42.21 -43.13 -44.52
N GLU A 389 41.19 -42.30 -44.31
CA GLU A 389 41.15 -41.37 -43.18
C GLU A 389 41.05 -42.14 -41.86
N THR A 390 42.13 -42.09 -41.08
CA THR A 390 42.09 -42.36 -39.64
C THR A 390 42.21 -41.00 -38.95
N ILE A 391 41.10 -40.51 -38.38
CA ILE A 391 41.10 -39.23 -37.65
C ILE A 391 41.78 -39.47 -36.30
N ASN A 392 43.02 -39.03 -36.14
CA ASN A 392 43.72 -39.07 -34.86
C ASN A 392 43.53 -37.75 -34.11
N VAL A 393 42.62 -37.74 -33.14
CA VAL A 393 42.35 -36.59 -32.27
C VAL A 393 43.31 -36.65 -31.07
N ASN A 394 44.43 -35.94 -31.13
CA ASN A 394 45.32 -35.76 -29.99
C ASN A 394 44.83 -34.60 -29.10
N GLY A 395 43.90 -34.92 -28.20
CA GLY A 395 43.44 -34.07 -27.11
C GLY A 395 42.49 -34.87 -26.21
N PRO A 396 42.38 -34.57 -24.90
CA PRO A 396 41.43 -35.27 -24.03
C PRO A 396 40.01 -34.98 -24.49
N VAL A 397 39.40 -35.93 -25.20
CA VAL A 397 38.00 -35.87 -25.63
C VAL A 397 37.12 -36.24 -24.43
N THR A 398 36.76 -35.26 -23.62
CA THR A 398 35.63 -35.39 -22.69
C THR A 398 34.33 -35.16 -23.45
N GLY A 399 33.57 -36.23 -23.69
CA GLY A 399 32.14 -36.11 -24.02
C GLY A 399 31.71 -36.36 -25.48
N VAL A 400 32.33 -37.31 -26.20
CA VAL A 400 31.74 -37.82 -27.46
C VAL A 400 31.08 -39.17 -27.20
N THR A 401 29.78 -39.15 -26.91
CA THR A 401 28.92 -40.34 -27.07
C THR A 401 28.74 -40.58 -28.56
N GLY A 402 29.28 -41.69 -29.07
CA GLY A 402 29.18 -42.07 -30.47
C GLY A 402 27.72 -42.25 -30.91
N ILE A 403 27.32 -41.48 -31.92
CA ILE A 403 26.13 -41.76 -32.73
C ILE A 403 26.64 -42.44 -34.01
N GLY A 404 26.59 -43.77 -34.03
CA GLY A 404 26.97 -44.60 -35.18
C GLY A 404 27.02 -46.09 -34.81
N SER A 405 26.30 -46.93 -35.55
CA SER A 405 25.98 -48.34 -35.23
C SER A 405 27.17 -49.33 -35.23
N HIS A 406 28.41 -48.87 -35.38
CA HIS A 406 29.59 -49.74 -35.50
C HIS A 406 30.80 -49.35 -34.62
N ALA A 407 30.65 -48.42 -33.66
CA ALA A 407 31.72 -48.13 -32.71
C ALA A 407 31.78 -49.18 -31.57
N ARG A 408 32.77 -50.09 -31.63
CA ARG A 408 33.15 -50.96 -30.51
C ARG A 408 34.09 -50.20 -29.58
N ALA A 409 33.59 -49.72 -28.45
CA ALA A 409 34.41 -49.29 -27.32
C ALA A 409 34.64 -50.49 -26.38
N SER A 410 35.90 -50.85 -26.14
CA SER A 410 36.27 -51.77 -25.07
C SER A 410 36.08 -51.06 -23.72
N ALA A 411 35.25 -51.65 -22.87
CA ALA A 411 34.89 -51.10 -21.56
C ALA A 411 36.11 -51.08 -20.62
N GLU A 412 36.73 -49.91 -20.46
CA GLU A 412 37.47 -49.59 -19.25
C GLU A 412 36.51 -48.93 -18.26
N THR A 413 36.36 -49.57 -17.11
CA THR A 413 35.54 -49.11 -15.99
C THR A 413 36.10 -47.80 -15.46
N VAL A 414 35.54 -46.67 -15.91
CA VAL A 414 35.78 -45.36 -15.31
C VAL A 414 35.10 -45.35 -13.94
N ASN A 415 35.90 -45.34 -12.88
CA ASN A 415 35.44 -45.06 -11.52
C ASN A 415 34.92 -43.62 -11.49
N ILE A 416 33.59 -43.46 -11.62
CA ILE A 416 32.91 -42.18 -11.38
C ILE A 416 32.95 -41.95 -9.87
N ALA A 417 33.98 -41.20 -9.43
CA ALA A 417 33.99 -40.61 -8.10
C ALA A 417 32.70 -39.79 -7.96
N GLN A 418 31.90 -40.10 -6.93
CA GLN A 418 30.78 -39.25 -6.55
C GLN A 418 31.31 -37.83 -6.34
N PRO A 419 30.63 -36.80 -6.88
CA PRO A 419 31.05 -35.42 -6.66
C PRO A 419 31.03 -35.16 -5.15
N SER A 420 32.22 -35.03 -4.57
CA SER A 420 32.39 -34.43 -3.26
C SER A 420 31.66 -33.10 -3.26
N THR A 421 30.79 -32.89 -2.27
CA THR A 421 30.19 -31.61 -1.87
C THR A 421 30.95 -30.42 -2.46
N GLY A 422 30.32 -29.77 -3.45
CA GLY A 422 30.97 -28.89 -4.42
C GLY A 422 31.89 -27.85 -3.81
N SER A 423 33.06 -27.69 -4.41
CA SER A 423 33.97 -26.57 -4.14
C SER A 423 33.20 -25.27 -4.27
N LEU A 424 33.34 -24.39 -3.27
CA LEU A 424 32.71 -23.09 -3.30
C LEU A 424 33.30 -22.24 -4.43
N ASP A 425 32.45 -21.59 -5.24
CA ASP A 425 32.91 -20.59 -6.19
C ASP A 425 33.30 -19.31 -5.43
N LEU A 426 34.55 -19.27 -4.97
CA LEU A 426 35.10 -18.16 -4.19
C LEU A 426 35.16 -16.85 -4.98
N ALA A 427 35.23 -16.92 -6.31
CA ALA A 427 35.23 -15.72 -7.15
C ALA A 427 33.85 -15.06 -7.15
N ALA A 428 32.78 -15.85 -7.29
CA ALA A 428 31.40 -15.37 -7.17
C ALA A 428 31.10 -14.85 -5.77
N VAL A 429 31.47 -15.60 -4.72
CA VAL A 429 31.26 -15.22 -3.32
C VAL A 429 31.97 -13.91 -2.98
N ARG A 430 33.22 -13.72 -3.44
CA ARG A 430 33.98 -12.49 -3.20
C ARG A 430 33.28 -11.27 -3.80
N ALA A 431 32.72 -11.39 -5.01
CA ALA A 431 32.03 -10.28 -5.66
C ALA A 431 30.76 -9.86 -4.86
N GLU A 432 29.99 -10.84 -4.39
CA GLU A 432 28.78 -10.59 -3.60
C GLU A 432 29.07 -10.07 -2.18
N LEU A 433 30.18 -10.50 -1.55
CA LEU A 433 30.55 -10.10 -0.18
C LEU A 433 30.83 -8.59 -0.04
N ALA A 434 31.45 -7.96 -1.05
CA ALA A 434 31.72 -6.53 -1.04
C ALA A 434 30.40 -5.72 -0.99
N ASP A 435 29.45 -6.09 -1.85
CA ASP A 435 28.12 -5.49 -1.92
C ASP A 435 27.32 -5.73 -0.63
N LEU A 436 27.43 -6.94 -0.04
CA LEU A 436 26.77 -7.26 1.23
C LEU A 436 27.30 -6.40 2.37
N ARG A 437 28.64 -6.23 2.44
CA ARG A 437 29.30 -5.43 3.47
C ARG A 437 28.86 -3.97 3.41
N GLU A 438 28.81 -3.38 2.22
CA GLU A 438 28.38 -2.00 2.03
C GLU A 438 26.93 -1.79 2.48
N ALA A 439 26.02 -2.66 2.02
CA ALA A 439 24.61 -2.59 2.42
C ALA A 439 24.40 -2.77 3.94
N LEU A 440 25.12 -3.70 4.57
CA LEU A 440 25.04 -3.91 6.02
C LEU A 440 25.63 -2.73 6.80
N ALA A 441 26.70 -2.11 6.29
CA ALA A 441 27.30 -0.93 6.92
C ALA A 441 26.32 0.25 6.94
N ASP A 442 25.59 0.46 5.85
CA ASP A 442 24.58 1.52 5.73
C ASP A 442 23.38 1.29 6.67
N LEU A 443 23.03 0.03 6.93
CA LEU A 443 21.90 -0.35 7.80
C LEU A 443 22.27 -0.50 9.28
N ALA A 444 23.55 -0.66 9.62
CA ALA A 444 23.98 -0.91 10.99
C ALA A 444 23.73 0.31 11.90
N ARG A 445 23.03 0.09 13.02
CA ARG A 445 22.74 1.11 14.06
C ARG A 445 23.17 0.69 15.47
N THR A 446 23.50 -0.58 15.67
CA THR A 446 23.85 -1.15 16.97
C THR A 446 25.24 -1.81 16.95
N PRO A 447 25.91 -1.96 18.10
CA PRO A 447 27.20 -2.68 18.16
C PRO A 447 27.13 -4.12 17.67
N ALA A 448 26.01 -4.82 17.89
CA ALA A 448 25.80 -6.16 17.38
C ALA A 448 25.74 -6.20 15.85
N GLN A 449 25.02 -5.25 15.22
CA GLN A 449 25.01 -5.12 13.77
C GLN A 449 26.39 -4.74 13.21
N GLN A 450 27.13 -3.87 13.89
CA GLN A 450 28.51 -3.55 13.49
C GLN A 450 29.44 -4.77 13.57
N ALA A 451 29.24 -5.67 14.54
CA ALA A 451 29.98 -6.93 14.60
C ALA A 451 29.67 -7.83 13.39
N VAL A 452 28.41 -7.89 12.94
CA VAL A 452 28.05 -8.62 11.72
C VAL A 452 28.74 -8.03 10.48
N VAL A 453 28.78 -6.70 10.34
CA VAL A 453 29.53 -6.02 9.26
C VAL A 453 31.01 -6.43 9.27
N ALA A 454 31.62 -6.51 10.45
CA ALA A 454 33.01 -6.93 10.61
C ALA A 454 33.24 -8.40 10.24
N GLU A 455 32.30 -9.31 10.56
CA GLU A 455 32.40 -10.71 10.13
C GLU A 455 32.30 -10.84 8.61
N VAL A 456 31.40 -10.09 7.95
CA VAL A 456 31.31 -10.08 6.48
C VAL A 456 32.59 -9.53 5.84
N ALA A 457 33.19 -8.49 6.42
CA ALA A 457 34.49 -7.98 5.98
C ALA A 457 35.61 -9.04 6.08
N ARG A 458 35.66 -9.80 7.18
CA ARG A 458 36.64 -10.90 7.34
C ARG A 458 36.39 -12.04 6.37
N ALA A 459 35.13 -12.33 6.05
CA ALA A 459 34.79 -13.29 5.00
C ALA A 459 35.29 -12.81 3.62
N GLU A 460 35.15 -11.52 3.32
CA GLU A 460 35.66 -10.91 2.09
C GLU A 460 37.18 -11.05 1.98
N GLU A 461 37.92 -10.73 3.05
CA GLU A 461 39.38 -10.91 3.13
C GLU A 461 39.77 -12.38 2.96
N ALA A 462 39.06 -13.31 3.58
CA ALA A 462 39.31 -14.75 3.42
C ALA A 462 39.06 -15.23 1.98
N ALA A 463 38.02 -14.71 1.32
CA ALA A 463 37.72 -15.04 -0.07
C ALA A 463 38.79 -14.49 -1.03
N GLN A 464 39.43 -13.36 -0.71
CA GLN A 464 40.53 -12.80 -1.50
C GLN A 464 41.78 -13.69 -1.52
N VAL A 465 42.05 -14.42 -0.43
CA VAL A 465 43.18 -15.36 -0.32
C VAL A 465 42.79 -16.81 -0.58
N GLU A 466 41.61 -17.04 -1.15
CA GLU A 466 41.07 -18.35 -1.51
C GLU A 466 40.93 -19.33 -0.30
N ASP A 467 40.74 -18.81 0.92
CA ASP A 467 40.55 -19.62 2.13
C ASP A 467 39.06 -19.93 2.38
N GLU A 468 38.55 -20.94 1.66
CA GLU A 468 37.15 -21.37 1.75
C GLU A 468 36.68 -21.67 3.18
N SER A 469 37.54 -22.30 3.99
CA SER A 469 37.20 -22.67 5.36
C SER A 469 36.92 -21.44 6.22
N ARG A 470 37.77 -20.41 6.09
CA ARG A 470 37.56 -19.14 6.80
C ARG A 470 36.35 -18.38 6.30
N VAL A 471 36.10 -18.36 4.98
CA VAL A 471 34.90 -17.73 4.41
C VAL A 471 33.64 -18.31 5.06
N ARG A 472 33.50 -19.64 5.06
CA ARG A 472 32.36 -20.33 5.66
C ARG A 472 32.20 -20.02 7.14
N ARG A 473 33.30 -20.01 7.90
CA ARG A 473 33.28 -19.72 9.33
C ARG A 473 32.82 -18.29 9.64
N HIS A 474 33.32 -17.30 8.91
CA HIS A 474 32.94 -15.89 9.11
C HIS A 474 31.50 -15.62 8.66
N LEU A 475 31.07 -16.23 7.55
CA LEU A 475 29.68 -16.13 7.10
C LEU A 475 28.69 -16.81 8.06
N ALA A 476 29.05 -17.94 8.67
CA ALA A 476 28.25 -18.55 9.72
C ALA A 476 28.13 -17.64 10.96
N ALA A 477 29.21 -16.95 11.34
CA ALA A 477 29.22 -16.02 12.46
C ALA A 477 28.42 -14.74 12.19
N ALA A 478 28.27 -14.33 10.92
CA ALA A 478 27.46 -13.17 10.52
C ALA A 478 25.95 -13.35 10.81
N GLY A 479 25.46 -14.60 10.87
CA GLY A 479 24.12 -14.94 11.36
C GLY A 479 22.94 -14.59 10.44
N GLU A 480 21.72 -14.72 10.98
CA GLU A 480 20.46 -14.57 10.24
C GLU A 480 20.29 -13.17 9.63
N TRP A 481 20.80 -12.12 10.27
CA TRP A 481 20.66 -10.75 9.76
C TRP A 481 21.42 -10.53 8.44
N ALA A 482 22.62 -11.11 8.32
CA ALA A 482 23.36 -11.11 7.07
C ALA A 482 22.64 -11.96 6.00
N LEU A 483 22.03 -13.08 6.39
CA LEU A 483 21.26 -13.93 5.49
C LEU A 483 20.04 -13.21 4.90
N GLU A 484 19.25 -12.54 5.73
CA GLU A 484 18.08 -11.76 5.30
C GLU A 484 18.50 -10.63 4.35
N THR A 485 19.60 -9.95 4.66
CA THR A 485 20.13 -8.88 3.81
C THR A 485 20.64 -9.43 2.47
N ALA A 486 21.38 -10.53 2.47
CA ALA A 486 21.84 -11.19 1.25
C ALA A 486 20.67 -11.63 0.35
N ARG A 487 19.58 -12.16 0.92
CA ARG A 487 18.34 -12.49 0.21
C ARG A 487 17.69 -11.27 -0.44
N LEU A 488 17.61 -10.17 0.31
CA LEU A 488 17.05 -8.91 -0.21
C LEU A 488 17.87 -8.36 -1.39
N LEU A 489 19.18 -8.61 -1.40
CA LEU A 489 20.09 -8.21 -2.47
C LEU A 489 20.15 -9.21 -3.64
N GLY A 490 19.55 -10.40 -3.51
CA GLY A 490 19.62 -11.45 -4.53
C GLY A 490 20.99 -12.13 -4.66
N GLN A 491 21.79 -12.14 -3.59
CA GLN A 491 23.16 -12.68 -3.57
C GLN A 491 23.17 -14.18 -3.30
N THR A 492 22.90 -14.96 -4.35
CA THR A 492 22.62 -16.40 -4.23
C THR A 492 23.82 -17.22 -3.76
N ALA A 493 25.06 -16.83 -4.08
CA ALA A 493 26.26 -17.58 -3.68
C ALA A 493 26.55 -17.39 -2.19
N VAL A 494 26.50 -16.15 -1.70
CA VAL A 494 26.66 -15.83 -0.27
C VAL A 494 25.51 -16.39 0.57
N GLU A 495 24.27 -16.31 0.08
CA GLU A 495 23.10 -16.89 0.73
C GLU A 495 23.28 -18.39 0.98
N ALA A 496 23.72 -19.14 -0.04
CA ALA A 496 23.93 -20.58 0.05
C ALA A 496 25.01 -20.92 1.11
N VAL A 497 26.07 -20.12 1.20
CA VAL A 497 27.14 -20.33 2.18
C VAL A 497 26.66 -20.05 3.60
N ILE A 498 25.93 -18.94 3.82
CA ILE A 498 25.40 -18.60 5.15
C ILE A 498 24.39 -19.66 5.61
N LYS A 499 23.47 -20.11 4.75
CA LYS A 499 22.52 -21.20 5.07
C LYS A 499 23.23 -22.47 5.53
N THR A 500 24.23 -22.89 4.76
CA THR A 500 25.05 -24.08 5.10
C THR A 500 25.74 -23.89 6.45
N GLY A 501 26.26 -22.68 6.72
CA GLY A 501 26.92 -22.33 7.99
C GLY A 501 25.99 -22.33 9.21
N LEU A 502 24.71 -22.01 9.01
CA LEU A 502 23.67 -22.04 10.05
C LEU A 502 23.04 -23.43 10.25
N GLY A 503 23.36 -24.39 9.37
CA GLY A 503 22.76 -25.72 9.38
C GLY A 503 21.32 -25.76 8.85
N ALA A 504 20.96 -24.83 7.96
CA ALA A 504 19.64 -24.66 7.38
C ALA A 504 19.51 -25.23 5.96
#